data_AF-A0A1H7Y1M2-F1
#
_entry.id   AF-A0A1H7Y1M2-F1
#
_cell.length_a   1.000
_cell.length_b   1.000
_cell.length_c   1.000
_cell.angle_alpha   90.00
_cell.angle_beta   90.00
_cell.angle_gamma   90.00
#
_symmetry.space_group_name_H-M   'P 1'
#
loop_
_entity.id
_entity.type
_entity.pdbx_description
1 polymer ?
#
loop_
_entity_poly.entity_id
_entity_poly.type
_entity_poly.pdbx_seq_one_letter_code
_entity_poly.pdbx_strand_id
1 'polypeptide(L)'
;MTERLIAGVALCLFAILTAPASAVVRRDDIPDAGYRAVDDAIPVLGDARGEGPDGLKKGDAFNAASVTQVEVTYGWASVFGTKEEHVTLTPSLDRYELTGTAKEVEGPLPPTDIMEASLKGSRKLEDVTALADALLAPAVSEADAMERATDAFMMGDCHKRLRRSDILIAMRRYYEGNWTDDYPSFAVTVTFRDGRKVTATSRAKANVPLPWIVDGITTWNQAIPIAVGKLMPVQSLSRDRLSYAVKPDRLAWGSFDDEGVQRRIQRLKIPCGL
;
A
#
# COMPACT_ATOMS: atom_id res chain seq x y z
N MET A 1 -16.05 -46.38 53.58
CA MET A 1 -16.39 -44.96 53.37
C MET A 1 -15.18 -44.15 53.84
N THR A 2 -14.39 -43.45 52.99
CA THR A 2 -14.70 -42.18 52.26
C THR A 2 -15.18 -41.11 53.27
N GLU A 3 -14.56 -39.94 53.49
CA GLU A 3 -13.82 -38.95 52.65
C GLU A 3 -12.90 -38.04 53.54
N ARG A 4 -12.04 -37.07 53.13
CA ARG A 4 -11.54 -36.45 51.88
C ARG A 4 -10.13 -35.80 52.16
N LEU A 5 -9.24 -35.54 51.19
CA LEU A 5 -8.85 -34.22 50.57
C LEU A 5 -8.64 -33.01 51.55
N ILE A 6 -7.63 -32.11 51.45
CA ILE A 6 -6.67 -31.73 50.38
C ILE A 6 -5.31 -31.32 50.99
N ALA A 7 -4.19 -31.66 50.34
CA ALA A 7 -2.90 -30.99 50.55
C ALA A 7 -2.46 -30.28 49.25
N GLY A 8 -2.19 -28.98 49.32
CA GLY A 8 -1.74 -28.18 48.17
C GLY A 8 -0.21 -28.04 48.16
N VAL A 9 0.45 -28.60 47.14
CA VAL A 9 1.88 -28.39 46.89
C VAL A 9 2.02 -27.67 45.54
N ALA A 10 2.52 -26.44 45.58
CA ALA A 10 2.79 -25.65 44.38
C ALA A 10 4.14 -26.09 43.77
N LEU A 11 4.09 -26.58 42.53
CA LEU A 11 5.27 -27.02 41.79
C LEU A 11 5.76 -25.87 40.87
N CYS A 12 6.94 -25.32 41.14
CA CYS A 12 7.57 -24.34 40.25
C CYS A 12 8.21 -25.07 39.06
N LEU A 13 7.67 -24.89 37.85
CA LEU A 13 8.35 -25.27 36.61
C LEU A 13 9.24 -24.12 36.12
N PHE A 14 10.55 -24.36 36.08
CA PHE A 14 11.47 -23.56 35.27
C PHE A 14 11.52 -24.12 33.85
N ALA A 15 11.08 -23.35 32.86
CA ALA A 15 11.26 -23.66 31.45
C ALA A 15 12.37 -22.78 30.87
N ILE A 16 13.51 -23.41 30.52
CA ILE A 16 14.59 -22.75 29.79
C ILE A 16 14.23 -22.78 28.30
N LEU A 17 13.81 -21.64 27.76
CA LEU A 17 13.59 -21.49 26.32
C LEU A 17 14.86 -20.99 25.65
N THR A 18 15.57 -21.90 24.97
CA THR A 18 16.63 -21.54 24.02
C THR A 18 16.00 -20.99 22.73
N ALA A 19 16.26 -19.72 22.41
CA ALA A 19 15.81 -19.14 21.15
C ALA A 19 16.52 -19.82 19.95
N PRO A 20 15.79 -20.16 18.86
CA PRO A 20 16.43 -20.68 17.65
C PRO A 20 17.22 -19.58 16.96
N ALA A 21 18.38 -19.92 16.39
CA ALA A 21 19.17 -18.99 15.59
C ALA A 21 18.43 -18.70 14.28
N SER A 22 18.02 -17.45 14.07
CA SER A 22 17.38 -16.99 12.82
C SER A 22 18.37 -17.06 11.66
N ALA A 23 18.27 -18.11 10.83
CA ALA A 23 19.00 -18.18 9.58
C ALA A 23 18.45 -17.14 8.60
N VAL A 24 19.30 -16.22 8.14
CA VAL A 24 18.94 -15.28 7.06
C VAL A 24 18.99 -16.05 5.74
N VAL A 25 17.87 -16.63 5.34
CA VAL A 25 17.71 -17.24 4.02
C VAL A 25 17.57 -16.12 2.99
N ARG A 26 18.64 -15.87 2.22
CA ARG A 26 18.53 -15.16 0.95
C ARG A 26 18.06 -16.17 -0.10
N ARG A 27 16.87 -15.96 -0.66
CA ARG A 27 16.49 -16.58 -1.94
C ARG A 27 17.08 -15.72 -3.06
N ASP A 28 17.97 -16.33 -3.84
CA ASP A 28 18.47 -15.78 -5.12
C ASP A 28 17.68 -16.39 -6.32
N ASP A 29 16.57 -17.08 -6.02
CA ASP A 29 15.78 -17.94 -6.91
C ASP A 29 14.43 -17.33 -7.36
N ILE A 30 14.19 -16.05 -7.09
CA ILE A 30 13.18 -15.28 -7.84
C ILE A 30 13.81 -14.92 -9.20
N PRO A 31 13.21 -15.27 -10.35
CA PRO A 31 13.77 -14.88 -11.64
C PRO A 31 13.78 -13.36 -11.77
N ASP A 32 14.97 -12.78 -11.96
CA ASP A 32 15.23 -11.38 -12.23
C ASP A 32 14.60 -10.92 -13.56
N ALA A 33 13.28 -10.86 -13.62
CA ALA A 33 12.57 -9.85 -14.41
C ALA A 33 12.74 -8.49 -13.71
N GLY A 34 14.00 -8.06 -13.58
CA GLY A 34 14.41 -6.83 -12.92
C GLY A 34 13.94 -5.62 -13.71
N TYR A 35 12.68 -5.26 -13.54
CA TYR A 35 12.13 -3.99 -13.98
C TYR A 35 12.84 -2.89 -13.19
N ARG A 36 13.97 -2.41 -13.73
CA ARG A 36 14.60 -1.18 -13.27
C ARG A 36 13.53 -0.10 -13.27
N ALA A 37 13.25 0.46 -12.10
CA ALA A 37 12.59 1.74 -12.04
C ALA A 37 13.46 2.71 -12.84
N VAL A 38 12.96 3.13 -14.01
CA VAL A 38 13.51 4.28 -14.73
C VAL A 38 13.22 5.48 -13.84
N ASP A 39 14.21 6.35 -13.63
CA ASP A 39 14.05 7.63 -12.92
C ASP A 39 13.25 8.64 -13.78
N ASP A 40 12.12 8.20 -14.33
CA ASP A 40 11.14 9.05 -14.96
C ASP A 40 10.51 9.91 -13.87
N ALA A 41 10.75 11.23 -13.96
CA ALA A 41 10.18 12.19 -13.03
C ALA A 41 8.65 12.08 -13.02
N ILE A 42 8.10 11.43 -12.00
CA ILE A 42 6.66 11.35 -11.77
C ILE A 42 6.14 12.80 -11.75
N PRO A 43 5.24 13.20 -12.66
CA PRO A 43 4.71 14.55 -12.63
C PRO A 43 3.94 14.71 -11.32
N VAL A 44 4.46 15.56 -10.44
CA VAL A 44 3.79 15.96 -9.20
C VAL A 44 2.49 16.64 -9.62
N LEU A 45 1.37 15.93 -9.48
CA LEU A 45 0.06 16.41 -9.88
C LEU A 45 -0.26 17.67 -9.06
N GLY A 46 -0.27 18.82 -9.74
CA GLY A 46 -0.30 20.13 -9.12
C GLY A 46 -1.48 20.38 -8.19
N ASP A 47 -1.25 21.29 -7.24
CA ASP A 47 -2.11 21.67 -6.11
C ASP A 47 -3.61 21.53 -6.39
N ALA A 48 -4.25 20.61 -5.68
CA ALA A 48 -5.69 20.61 -5.55
C ALA A 48 -6.11 21.83 -4.72
N ARG A 49 -6.71 22.83 -5.38
CA ARG A 49 -7.35 23.98 -4.72
C ARG A 49 -8.67 23.56 -4.06
N GLY A 50 -8.58 22.75 -3.01
CA GLY A 50 -9.68 22.44 -2.11
C GLY A 50 -9.65 23.35 -0.87
N GLU A 51 -10.81 23.85 -0.46
CA GLU A 51 -10.99 24.42 0.87
C GLU A 51 -11.07 23.24 1.86
N GLY A 52 -10.03 23.08 2.68
CA GLY A 52 -9.96 22.03 3.69
C GLY A 52 -10.88 22.31 4.89
N PRO A 53 -11.19 21.29 5.71
CA PRO A 53 -12.06 21.45 6.88
C PRO A 53 -11.53 22.48 7.87
N ASP A 54 -12.46 23.26 8.45
CA ASP A 54 -12.18 24.39 9.36
C ASP A 54 -11.35 23.96 10.58
N GLY A 55 -10.05 24.27 10.54
CA GLY A 55 -9.13 24.01 11.66
C GLY A 55 -7.65 24.17 11.30
N LEU A 56 -7.27 23.78 10.08
CA LEU A 56 -5.89 23.96 9.59
C LEU A 56 -5.73 25.34 8.95
N LYS A 57 -5.13 26.27 9.70
CA LYS A 57 -4.72 27.58 9.15
C LYS A 57 -3.71 27.38 8.02
N LYS A 58 -4.04 27.88 6.83
CA LYS A 58 -3.29 27.77 5.57
C LYS A 58 -1.99 28.59 5.53
N GLY A 59 -1.17 28.52 6.59
CA GLY A 59 0.03 29.35 6.76
C GLY A 59 1.17 28.71 7.55
N ASP A 60 0.88 27.72 8.40
CA ASP A 60 1.93 26.97 9.10
C ASP A 60 2.44 25.87 8.18
N ALA A 61 3.58 26.14 7.51
CA ALA A 61 4.23 25.17 6.64
C ALA A 61 4.53 23.88 7.41
N PHE A 62 3.99 22.75 6.93
CA PHE A 62 4.13 21.48 7.62
C PHE A 62 5.62 21.08 7.70
N ASN A 63 6.11 20.95 8.93
CA ASN A 63 7.48 20.55 9.19
C ASN A 63 7.50 19.06 9.54
N ALA A 64 8.08 18.21 8.70
CA ALA A 64 8.18 16.78 8.97
C ALA A 64 9.08 16.41 10.16
N ALA A 65 9.86 17.34 10.72
CA ALA A 65 10.45 17.17 12.05
C ALA A 65 9.39 17.09 13.17
N SER A 66 8.13 17.41 12.87
CA SER A 66 6.98 17.17 13.75
C SER A 66 6.51 15.72 13.73
N VAL A 67 6.86 14.87 12.75
CA VAL A 67 6.54 13.44 12.82
C VAL A 67 7.49 12.78 13.83
N THR A 68 6.95 11.96 14.72
CA THR A 68 7.70 11.22 15.74
C THR A 68 7.71 9.71 15.48
N GLN A 69 6.74 9.21 14.73
CA GLN A 69 6.67 7.81 14.32
C GLN A 69 5.77 7.68 13.08
N VAL A 70 6.14 6.81 12.15
CA VAL A 70 5.22 6.28 11.13
C VAL A 70 5.15 4.76 11.31
N GLU A 71 3.95 4.22 11.35
CA GLU A 71 3.69 2.77 11.34
C GLU A 71 2.95 2.43 10.05
N VAL A 72 3.43 1.43 9.31
CA VAL A 72 2.79 0.90 8.11
C VAL A 72 2.59 -0.59 8.29
N THR A 73 1.34 -1.04 8.18
CA THR A 73 1.00 -2.47 8.10
C THR A 73 0.41 -2.76 6.74
N TYR A 74 0.97 -3.75 6.06
CA TYR A 74 0.37 -4.41 4.90
C TYR A 74 -0.10 -5.80 5.32
N GLY A 75 -1.30 -6.18 4.91
CA GLY A 75 -1.81 -7.53 5.03
C GLY A 75 -2.42 -7.98 3.71
N TRP A 76 -2.21 -9.24 3.35
CA TRP A 76 -2.81 -9.89 2.18
C TRP A 76 -3.25 -11.28 2.59
N ALA A 77 -4.40 -11.70 2.08
CA ALA A 77 -4.93 -13.04 2.27
C ALA A 77 -5.58 -13.53 0.98
N SER A 78 -5.43 -14.83 0.70
CA SER A 78 -6.17 -15.58 -0.31
C SER A 78 -6.61 -16.93 0.28
N VAL A 79 -7.18 -17.82 -0.55
CA VAL A 79 -7.51 -19.19 -0.10
C VAL A 79 -6.27 -20.10 0.07
N PHE A 80 -5.08 -19.65 -0.36
CA PHE A 80 -3.84 -20.44 -0.37
C PHE A 80 -2.74 -19.90 0.56
N GLY A 81 -2.99 -18.80 1.26
CA GLY A 81 -2.00 -18.21 2.16
C GLY A 81 -2.32 -16.82 2.68
N THR A 82 -1.43 -16.32 3.53
CA THR A 82 -1.43 -14.94 4.02
C THR A 82 -0.03 -14.34 3.96
N LYS A 83 0.05 -13.02 3.80
CA LYS A 83 1.29 -12.24 3.89
C LYS A 83 1.02 -11.03 4.76
N GLU A 84 1.94 -10.71 5.66
CA GLU A 84 1.85 -9.58 6.58
C GLU A 84 3.21 -8.89 6.64
N GLU A 85 3.25 -7.58 6.43
CA GLU A 85 4.44 -6.76 6.65
C GLU A 85 4.08 -5.66 7.65
N HIS A 86 4.87 -5.51 8.71
CA HIS A 86 4.76 -4.40 9.65
C HIS A 86 6.07 -3.64 9.68
N VAL A 87 6.01 -2.32 9.47
CA VAL A 87 7.15 -1.43 9.34
C VAL A 87 6.94 -0.20 10.22
N THR A 88 7.94 0.11 11.03
CA THR A 88 8.01 1.32 11.85
C THR A 88 9.15 2.20 11.38
N LEU A 89 8.89 3.49 11.24
CA LEU A 89 9.89 4.51 10.96
C LEU A 89 9.99 5.47 12.15
N THR A 90 11.21 5.67 12.67
CA THR A 90 11.49 6.59 13.79
C THR A 90 12.54 7.65 13.40
N PRO A 91 12.40 8.92 13.82
CA PRO A 91 13.38 9.96 13.52
C PRO A 91 14.78 9.65 14.06
N SER A 92 15.80 9.93 13.25
CA SER A 92 17.22 9.76 13.57
C SER A 92 18.05 10.83 12.86
N LEU A 93 18.55 11.83 13.60
CA LEU A 93 19.36 12.96 13.10
C LEU A 93 18.83 13.65 11.82
N ASP A 94 19.20 13.14 10.63
CA ASP A 94 18.89 13.66 9.29
C ASP A 94 17.88 12.81 8.49
N ARG A 95 17.43 11.68 9.06
CA ARG A 95 16.65 10.62 8.41
C ARG A 95 15.61 10.00 9.35
N TYR A 96 14.93 8.99 8.85
CA TYR A 96 14.15 8.04 9.64
C TYR A 96 14.78 6.66 9.55
N GLU A 97 15.05 6.01 10.68
CA GLU A 97 15.40 4.59 10.69
C GLU A 97 14.14 3.76 10.51
N LEU A 98 14.23 2.75 9.65
CA LEU A 98 13.17 1.80 9.35
C LEU A 98 13.51 0.47 10.01
N THR A 99 12.60 -0.04 10.82
CA THR A 99 12.62 -1.41 11.35
C THR A 99 11.28 -2.09 11.09
N GLY A 100 11.25 -3.41 11.01
CA GLY A 100 9.99 -4.12 10.79
C GLY A 100 10.14 -5.63 10.69
N THR A 101 9.04 -6.29 10.39
CA THR A 101 8.95 -7.72 10.14
C THR A 101 8.09 -7.98 8.90
N ALA A 102 8.44 -9.03 8.15
CA ALA A 102 7.58 -9.63 7.16
C ALA A 102 7.31 -11.09 7.55
N LYS A 103 6.08 -11.53 7.33
CA LYS A 103 5.64 -12.90 7.53
C LYS A 103 4.82 -13.36 6.33
N GLU A 104 5.07 -14.56 5.89
CA GLU A 104 4.42 -15.18 4.75
C GLU A 104 4.10 -16.63 5.11
N VAL A 105 2.87 -17.03 4.83
CA VAL A 105 2.32 -18.36 5.13
C VAL A 105 1.70 -18.86 3.84
N GLU A 106 2.29 -19.89 3.23
CA GLU A 106 1.79 -20.48 1.99
C GLU A 106 1.43 -21.96 2.20
N GLY A 107 0.47 -22.43 1.42
CA GLY A 107 0.11 -23.85 1.31
C GLY A 107 -1.36 -24.17 1.63
N PRO A 108 -1.80 -25.41 1.34
CA PRO A 108 -3.11 -25.89 1.75
C PRO A 108 -3.21 -25.90 3.28
N LEU A 109 -4.41 -25.85 3.85
CA LEU A 109 -4.59 -25.96 5.31
C LEU A 109 -4.37 -27.41 5.78
N PRO A 110 -3.51 -27.69 6.78
CA PRO A 110 -2.66 -26.74 7.53
C PRO A 110 -1.40 -26.34 6.75
N PRO A 111 -0.97 -25.06 6.82
CA PRO A 111 0.10 -24.53 5.98
C PRO A 111 1.43 -25.24 6.26
N THR A 112 2.18 -25.51 5.18
CA THR A 112 3.45 -26.23 5.22
C THR A 112 4.65 -25.29 5.39
N ASP A 113 4.54 -24.07 4.88
CA ASP A 113 5.67 -23.16 4.73
C ASP A 113 5.36 -21.81 5.41
N ILE A 114 6.14 -21.50 6.44
CA ILE A 114 6.10 -20.21 7.13
C ILE A 114 7.47 -19.54 6.96
N MET A 115 7.48 -18.40 6.27
CA MET A 115 8.66 -17.56 6.09
C MET A 115 8.52 -16.31 6.97
N GLU A 116 9.56 -15.99 7.74
CA GLU A 116 9.64 -14.78 8.54
C GLU A 116 10.96 -14.05 8.29
N ALA A 117 10.91 -12.72 8.13
CA ALA A 117 12.07 -11.89 7.85
C ALA A 117 12.07 -10.60 8.68
N SER A 118 13.26 -10.15 9.09
CA SER A 118 13.44 -8.82 9.70
C SER A 118 13.67 -7.78 8.60
N LEU A 119 12.91 -6.69 8.62
CA LEU A 119 13.06 -5.56 7.70
C LEU A 119 13.88 -4.45 8.36
N LYS A 120 14.83 -3.87 7.63
CA LYS A 120 15.65 -2.73 8.08
C LYS A 120 15.97 -1.78 6.91
N GLY A 121 16.19 -0.51 7.22
CA GLY A 121 16.69 0.49 6.27
C GLY A 121 16.62 1.89 6.84
N SER A 122 16.75 2.92 6.00
CA SER A 122 16.42 4.30 6.38
C SER A 122 15.67 5.02 5.27
N ARG A 123 14.89 6.05 5.63
CA ARG A 123 14.17 6.92 4.70
C ARG A 123 14.53 8.37 4.92
N LYS A 124 14.48 9.16 3.86
CA LYS A 124 14.75 10.59 3.94
C LYS A 124 13.59 11.29 4.64
N LEU A 125 13.90 12.45 5.22
CA LEU A 125 12.88 13.36 5.75
C LEU A 125 11.81 13.68 4.69
N GLU A 126 12.21 13.94 3.44
CA GLU A 126 11.32 14.33 2.33
C GLU A 126 10.23 13.29 2.01
N ASP A 127 10.53 11.98 2.12
CA ASP A 127 9.55 10.92 1.88
C ASP A 127 8.49 10.87 2.99
N VAL A 128 8.89 11.15 4.24
CA VAL A 128 7.98 11.21 5.39
C VAL A 128 7.16 12.51 5.37
N THR A 129 7.73 13.63 4.92
CA THR A 129 6.97 14.86 4.63
C THR A 129 5.88 14.57 3.61
N ALA A 130 6.23 13.95 2.48
CA ALA A 130 5.29 13.68 1.40
C ALA A 130 4.12 12.78 1.83
N LEU A 131 4.34 11.82 2.73
CA LEU A 131 3.25 11.04 3.33
C LEU A 131 2.35 11.90 4.22
N ALA A 132 2.93 12.68 5.14
CA ALA A 132 2.15 13.51 6.05
C ALA A 132 1.33 14.58 5.28
N ASP A 133 1.92 15.22 4.28
CA ASP A 133 1.22 16.15 3.39
C ASP A 133 0.09 15.47 2.62
N ALA A 134 0.32 14.26 2.08
CA ALA A 134 -0.71 13.51 1.35
C ALA A 134 -1.89 13.07 2.24
N LEU A 135 -1.65 12.82 3.53
CA LEU A 135 -2.66 12.48 4.52
C LEU A 135 -3.41 13.70 5.07
N LEU A 136 -2.76 14.87 5.15
CA LEU A 136 -3.36 16.12 5.61
C LEU A 136 -4.01 16.95 4.48
N ALA A 137 -3.78 16.56 3.22
CA ALA A 137 -4.41 17.19 2.05
C ALA A 137 -5.95 17.06 2.08
N PRO A 138 -6.70 18.03 1.51
CA PRO A 138 -8.14 17.92 1.34
C PRO A 138 -8.53 16.61 0.63
N ALA A 139 -9.64 15.99 1.08
CA ALA A 139 -10.14 14.76 0.50
C ALA A 139 -10.46 14.95 -1.00
N VAL A 140 -9.94 14.05 -1.84
CA VAL A 140 -10.17 14.05 -3.29
C VAL A 140 -11.37 13.17 -3.59
N SER A 141 -12.35 13.69 -4.33
CA SER A 141 -13.52 12.90 -4.73
C SER A 141 -13.16 11.81 -5.74
N GLU A 142 -13.98 10.76 -5.82
CA GLU A 142 -13.80 9.73 -6.86
C GLU A 142 -13.81 10.37 -8.26
N ALA A 143 -14.79 11.24 -8.54
CA ALA A 143 -14.95 11.87 -9.83
C ALA A 143 -13.68 12.65 -10.22
N ASP A 144 -13.14 13.48 -9.33
CA ASP A 144 -11.92 14.26 -9.61
C ASP A 144 -10.70 13.35 -9.84
N ALA A 145 -10.58 12.26 -9.09
CA ALA A 145 -9.49 11.30 -9.26
C ALA A 145 -9.59 10.52 -10.58
N MET A 146 -10.79 10.10 -10.97
CA MET A 146 -11.06 9.40 -12.23
C MET A 146 -10.85 10.31 -13.45
N GLU A 147 -11.30 11.57 -13.37
CA GLU A 147 -11.06 12.57 -14.42
C GLU A 147 -9.56 12.85 -14.59
N ARG A 148 -8.81 13.11 -13.51
CA ARG A 148 -7.35 13.31 -13.55
C ARG A 148 -6.59 12.11 -14.11
N ALA A 149 -6.96 10.90 -13.71
CA ALA A 149 -6.33 9.68 -14.22
C ALA A 149 -6.71 9.41 -15.69
N THR A 150 -7.93 9.77 -16.10
CA THR A 150 -8.33 9.74 -17.51
C THR A 150 -7.57 10.78 -18.33
N ASP A 151 -7.28 11.98 -17.80
CA ASP A 151 -6.42 12.96 -18.47
C ASP A 151 -5.00 12.42 -18.66
N ALA A 152 -4.42 11.78 -17.64
CA ALA A 152 -3.12 11.11 -17.76
C ALA A 152 -3.14 9.99 -18.81
N PHE A 153 -4.20 9.18 -18.88
CA PHE A 153 -4.41 8.20 -19.95
C PHE A 153 -4.49 8.86 -21.34
N MET A 154 -5.24 9.95 -21.45
CA MET A 154 -5.45 10.71 -22.68
C MET A 154 -4.24 11.58 -23.09
N MET A 155 -3.11 11.49 -22.40
CA MET A 155 -1.84 12.11 -22.82
C MET A 155 -0.86 11.11 -23.48
N GLY A 156 -1.00 9.80 -23.27
CA GLY A 156 -0.11 8.78 -23.87
C GLY A 156 -0.64 8.19 -25.19
N ASP A 157 0.19 8.10 -26.23
CA ASP A 157 -0.20 7.90 -27.65
C ASP A 157 -1.25 6.81 -27.99
N CYS A 158 -1.41 5.77 -27.16
CA CYS A 158 -2.33 4.65 -27.38
C CYS A 158 -3.83 5.04 -27.36
N HIS A 159 -4.21 6.18 -26.79
CA HIS A 159 -5.63 6.50 -26.52
C HIS A 159 -6.44 7.01 -27.71
N LYS A 160 -5.82 7.33 -28.87
CA LYS A 160 -6.41 8.13 -29.99
C LYS A 160 -7.70 7.57 -30.63
N ARG A 161 -8.24 6.45 -30.15
CA ARG A 161 -9.48 5.80 -30.62
C ARG A 161 -10.49 5.49 -29.51
N LEU A 162 -10.16 5.74 -28.24
CA LEU A 162 -11.09 5.58 -27.11
C LEU A 162 -11.75 6.92 -26.77
N ARG A 163 -13.04 6.89 -26.43
CA ARG A 163 -13.74 8.08 -25.93
C ARG A 163 -13.47 8.20 -24.43
N ARG A 164 -13.34 9.43 -23.93
CA ARG A 164 -13.16 9.73 -22.49
C ARG A 164 -14.15 8.97 -21.61
N SER A 165 -15.43 8.95 -22.01
CA SER A 165 -16.50 8.23 -21.30
C SER A 165 -16.27 6.72 -21.19
N ASP A 166 -15.68 6.09 -22.21
CA ASP A 166 -15.42 4.64 -22.20
C ASP A 166 -14.25 4.31 -21.23
N ILE A 167 -13.27 5.20 -21.12
CA ILE A 167 -12.15 5.09 -20.16
C ILE A 167 -12.67 5.27 -18.73
N LEU A 168 -13.46 6.31 -18.45
CA LEU A 168 -14.07 6.53 -17.13
C LEU A 168 -14.92 5.34 -16.67
N ILE A 169 -15.71 4.74 -17.57
CA ILE A 169 -16.49 3.53 -17.27
C ILE A 169 -15.58 2.33 -17.00
N ALA A 170 -14.52 2.14 -17.78
CA ALA A 170 -13.56 1.05 -17.55
C ALA A 170 -12.83 1.22 -16.21
N MET A 171 -12.38 2.44 -15.90
CA MET A 171 -11.75 2.78 -14.64
C MET A 171 -12.65 2.56 -13.43
N ARG A 172 -13.95 2.89 -13.52
CA ARG A 172 -14.92 2.61 -12.45
C ARG A 172 -15.29 1.12 -12.32
N ARG A 173 -15.13 0.31 -13.37
CA ARG A 173 -15.34 -1.16 -13.31
C ARG A 173 -14.14 -1.89 -12.73
N TYR A 174 -12.93 -1.44 -13.07
CA TYR A 174 -11.80 -1.51 -12.15
C TYR A 174 -12.16 -0.74 -10.86
N TYR A 175 -11.44 -0.87 -9.75
CA TYR A 175 -11.91 -0.42 -8.41
C TYR A 175 -13.23 -1.02 -7.86
N GLU A 176 -14.39 -0.98 -8.55
CA GLU A 176 -15.66 -1.58 -8.08
C GLU A 176 -15.66 -3.13 -8.10
N GLY A 177 -14.99 -3.72 -9.09
CA GLY A 177 -15.01 -5.15 -9.33
C GLY A 177 -14.28 -6.00 -8.27
N ASN A 178 -14.78 -7.22 -8.10
CA ASN A 178 -14.23 -8.22 -7.18
C ASN A 178 -13.43 -9.31 -7.92
N TRP A 179 -12.55 -8.91 -8.85
CA TRP A 179 -11.90 -9.82 -9.81
C TRP A 179 -10.81 -10.75 -9.22
N THR A 180 -10.44 -10.62 -7.94
CA THR A 180 -9.48 -11.52 -7.25
C THR A 180 -10.05 -12.11 -5.96
N ASP A 181 -9.59 -13.31 -5.60
CA ASP A 181 -9.66 -13.86 -4.23
C ASP A 181 -8.55 -13.29 -3.32
N ASP A 182 -7.61 -12.51 -3.85
CA ASP A 182 -6.74 -11.60 -3.08
C ASP A 182 -7.56 -10.56 -2.31
N TYR A 183 -7.26 -10.39 -1.02
CA TYR A 183 -7.72 -9.29 -0.18
C TYR A 183 -6.53 -8.51 0.40
N PRO A 184 -5.88 -7.64 -0.40
CA PRO A 184 -4.86 -6.74 0.12
C PRO A 184 -5.49 -5.69 1.04
N SER A 185 -4.74 -5.30 2.05
CA SER A 185 -5.09 -4.31 3.05
C SER A 185 -3.86 -3.52 3.45
N PHE A 186 -4.04 -2.23 3.66
CA PHE A 186 -3.02 -1.29 4.07
C PHE A 186 -3.56 -0.49 5.26
N ALA A 187 -2.73 -0.30 6.27
CA ALA A 187 -2.98 0.60 7.38
C ALA A 187 -1.72 1.42 7.64
N VAL A 188 -1.90 2.72 7.86
CA VAL A 188 -0.82 3.68 8.11
C VAL A 188 -1.22 4.55 9.29
N THR A 189 -0.32 4.70 10.25
CA THR A 189 -0.48 5.65 11.37
C THR A 189 0.71 6.59 11.37
N VAL A 190 0.46 7.89 11.24
CA VAL A 190 1.46 8.94 11.45
C VAL A 190 1.22 9.56 12.82
N THR A 191 2.19 9.45 13.72
CA THR A 191 2.18 10.12 15.02
C THR A 191 3.03 11.39 14.95
N PHE A 192 2.47 12.49 15.45
CA PHE A 192 3.11 13.80 15.48
C PHE A 192 3.62 14.15 16.89
N ARG A 193 4.46 15.18 16.99
CA ARG A 193 5.16 15.64 18.21
C ARG A 193 4.22 16.26 19.24
N ASP A 194 3.09 16.78 18.80
CA ASP A 194 1.95 17.22 19.64
C ASP A 194 1.17 16.03 20.24
N GLY A 195 1.52 14.79 19.91
CA GLY A 195 0.83 13.57 20.31
C GLY A 195 -0.38 13.22 19.44
N ARG A 196 -0.72 14.06 18.45
CA ARG A 196 -1.78 13.79 17.48
C ARG A 196 -1.42 12.58 16.63
N LYS A 197 -2.43 11.81 16.22
CA LYS A 197 -2.29 10.72 15.25
C LYS A 197 -3.21 10.98 14.08
N VAL A 198 -2.74 10.65 12.88
CA VAL A 198 -3.57 10.53 11.67
C VAL A 198 -3.46 9.09 11.20
N THR A 199 -4.62 8.47 10.98
CA THR A 199 -4.75 7.06 10.61
C THR A 199 -5.36 6.95 9.22
N ALA A 200 -4.79 6.09 8.38
CA ALA A 200 -5.23 5.89 7.01
C ALA A 200 -5.31 4.40 6.70
N THR A 201 -6.39 3.96 6.07
CA THR A 201 -6.55 2.56 5.67
C THR A 201 -7.05 2.42 4.24
N SER A 202 -6.66 1.33 3.56
CA SER A 202 -7.25 0.90 2.30
C SER A 202 -7.41 -0.62 2.27
N ARG A 203 -8.42 -1.11 1.56
CA ARG A 203 -8.69 -2.55 1.34
C ARG A 203 -8.98 -2.85 -0.14
N ALA A 204 -8.53 -1.98 -1.02
CA ALA A 204 -8.84 -2.05 -2.44
C ALA A 204 -8.00 -3.14 -3.13
N LYS A 205 -8.68 -4.02 -3.87
CA LYS A 205 -8.06 -5.11 -4.67
C LYS A 205 -7.29 -4.61 -5.89
N ALA A 206 -7.50 -3.34 -6.27
CA ALA A 206 -6.78 -2.67 -7.35
C ALA A 206 -5.26 -2.60 -7.05
N ASN A 207 -4.45 -2.61 -8.12
CA ASN A 207 -3.00 -2.55 -8.02
C ASN A 207 -2.56 -1.28 -7.27
N VAL A 208 -3.16 -0.13 -7.60
CA VAL A 208 -3.07 1.08 -6.77
C VAL A 208 -4.23 1.05 -5.77
N PRO A 209 -4.00 0.97 -4.46
CA PRO A 209 -5.06 0.70 -3.50
C PRO A 209 -5.87 1.96 -3.21
N LEU A 210 -6.92 2.22 -3.99
CA LEU A 210 -7.87 3.33 -3.81
C LEU A 210 -9.31 2.80 -3.69
N PRO A 211 -10.17 3.42 -2.87
CA PRO A 211 -9.93 4.61 -2.05
C PRO A 211 -9.12 4.32 -0.77
N TRP A 212 -8.71 5.39 -0.10
CA TRP A 212 -8.25 5.39 1.29
C TRP A 212 -9.33 5.99 2.20
N ILE A 213 -9.35 5.58 3.47
CA ILE A 213 -10.13 6.20 4.54
C ILE A 213 -9.12 6.81 5.51
N VAL A 214 -9.07 8.14 5.60
CA VAL A 214 -8.19 8.91 6.49
C VAL A 214 -9.02 9.52 7.62
N ASP A 215 -8.80 9.10 8.86
CA ASP A 215 -9.55 9.50 10.05
C ASP A 215 -11.09 9.47 9.86
N GLY A 216 -11.56 8.45 9.14
CA GLY A 216 -12.98 8.23 8.80
C GLY A 216 -13.47 8.90 7.52
N ILE A 217 -12.65 9.75 6.87
CA ILE A 217 -12.99 10.45 5.63
C ILE A 217 -12.44 9.67 4.42
N THR A 218 -13.33 9.28 3.50
CA THR A 218 -12.93 8.64 2.24
C THR A 218 -12.26 9.64 1.31
N THR A 219 -11.11 9.27 0.73
CA THR A 219 -10.35 10.07 -0.24
C THR A 219 -9.78 9.19 -1.35
N TRP A 220 -9.75 9.73 -2.57
CA TRP A 220 -9.12 9.12 -3.74
C TRP A 220 -7.75 9.75 -4.08
N ASN A 221 -7.08 10.34 -3.07
CA ASN A 221 -5.78 10.98 -3.24
C ASN A 221 -4.68 9.95 -3.58
N GLN A 222 -4.23 9.93 -4.85
CA GLN A 222 -3.17 9.03 -5.32
C GLN A 222 -1.80 9.30 -4.67
N ALA A 223 -1.57 10.47 -4.06
CA ALA A 223 -0.32 10.75 -3.37
C ALA A 223 -0.10 9.85 -2.14
N ILE A 224 -1.17 9.38 -1.49
CA ILE A 224 -1.09 8.51 -0.30
C ILE A 224 -0.38 7.18 -0.65
N PRO A 225 -0.88 6.32 -1.55
CA PRO A 225 -0.22 5.05 -1.83
C PRO A 225 1.21 5.24 -2.36
N ILE A 226 1.45 6.24 -3.22
CA ILE A 226 2.80 6.54 -3.74
C ILE A 226 3.77 6.88 -2.62
N ALA A 227 3.36 7.72 -1.65
CA ALA A 227 4.20 8.08 -0.51
C ALA A 227 4.47 6.87 0.41
N VAL A 228 3.46 6.06 0.71
CA VAL A 228 3.64 4.82 1.50
C VAL A 228 4.61 3.87 0.78
N GLY A 229 4.48 3.69 -0.54
CA GLY A 229 5.36 2.85 -1.34
C GLY A 229 6.84 3.28 -1.29
N LYS A 230 7.11 4.59 -1.25
CA LYS A 230 8.48 5.11 -1.03
C LYS A 230 9.02 4.73 0.35
N LEU A 231 8.19 4.71 1.39
CA LEU A 231 8.60 4.31 2.74
C LEU A 231 8.85 2.80 2.87
N MET A 232 8.17 1.94 2.10
CA MET A 232 8.36 0.48 2.17
C MET A 232 9.75 0.02 1.68
N PRO A 233 10.36 -1.02 2.28
CA PRO A 233 11.64 -1.62 1.83
C PRO A 233 11.66 -1.97 0.35
N VAL A 234 12.83 -1.99 -0.29
CA VAL A 234 12.93 -2.36 -1.72
C VAL A 234 12.50 -3.81 -1.94
N GLN A 235 12.72 -4.68 -0.94
CA GLN A 235 12.34 -6.10 -0.94
C GLN A 235 10.90 -6.36 -0.47
N SER A 236 10.14 -5.31 -0.12
CA SER A 236 8.74 -5.46 0.29
C SER A 236 7.87 -5.80 -0.93
N LEU A 237 7.04 -6.83 -0.82
CA LEU A 237 6.12 -7.23 -1.89
C LEU A 237 4.98 -6.20 -2.04
N SER A 238 4.68 -5.45 -0.98
CA SER A 238 3.64 -4.42 -0.97
C SER A 238 4.08 -3.09 -1.57
N ARG A 239 5.39 -2.79 -1.54
CA ARG A 239 6.01 -1.60 -2.16
C ARG A 239 5.60 -1.45 -3.63
N ASP A 240 5.66 -2.54 -4.39
CA ASP A 240 5.37 -2.49 -5.82
C ASP A 240 3.93 -2.05 -6.07
N ARG A 241 2.94 -2.68 -5.42
CA ARG A 241 1.53 -2.27 -5.50
C ARG A 241 1.35 -0.77 -5.16
N LEU A 242 2.03 -0.29 -4.12
CA LEU A 242 1.92 1.09 -3.64
C LEU A 242 2.62 2.13 -4.53
N SER A 243 3.77 1.81 -5.10
CA SER A 243 4.70 2.77 -5.70
C SER A 243 4.33 3.24 -7.11
N TYR A 244 3.45 2.51 -7.80
CA TYR A 244 2.99 2.91 -9.13
C TYR A 244 1.88 3.97 -9.02
N ALA A 245 2.07 5.10 -9.72
CA ALA A 245 0.94 5.89 -10.19
C ALA A 245 0.01 4.99 -11.04
N VAL A 246 -1.26 5.36 -11.16
CA VAL A 246 -2.23 4.63 -11.98
C VAL A 246 -1.81 4.70 -13.45
N LYS A 247 -1.00 3.73 -13.91
CA LYS A 247 -0.45 3.76 -15.27
C LYS A 247 -1.54 3.33 -16.29
N PRO A 248 -1.64 4.02 -17.44
CA PRO A 248 -2.63 3.72 -18.49
C PRO A 248 -2.60 2.28 -19.01
N ASP A 249 -1.42 1.70 -19.18
CA ASP A 249 -1.16 0.32 -19.61
C ASP A 249 -1.59 -0.73 -18.57
N ARG A 250 -1.42 -0.42 -17.27
CA ARG A 250 -1.84 -1.28 -16.15
C ARG A 250 -3.35 -1.21 -15.90
N LEU A 251 -3.97 -0.04 -16.06
CA LEU A 251 -5.44 0.10 -16.12
C LEU A 251 -6.00 -0.72 -17.27
N ALA A 252 -5.38 -0.61 -18.45
CA ALA A 252 -5.73 -1.43 -19.61
C ALA A 252 -5.72 -2.92 -19.24
N TRP A 253 -4.59 -3.49 -18.79
CA TRP A 253 -4.53 -4.91 -18.39
C TRP A 253 -5.63 -5.29 -17.38
N GLY A 254 -5.72 -4.59 -16.25
CA GLY A 254 -6.69 -4.92 -15.19
C GLY A 254 -8.16 -4.69 -15.56
N SER A 255 -8.45 -3.81 -16.51
CA SER A 255 -9.83 -3.56 -16.99
C SER A 255 -10.19 -4.40 -18.22
N PHE A 256 -9.20 -4.95 -18.92
CA PHE A 256 -9.42 -5.67 -20.18
C PHE A 256 -9.56 -7.18 -20.00
N ASP A 257 -9.33 -7.73 -18.80
CA ASP A 257 -9.83 -9.08 -18.46
C ASP A 257 -11.37 -9.13 -18.31
N ASP A 258 -12.08 -7.99 -18.35
CA ASP A 258 -13.49 -7.94 -18.78
C ASP A 258 -13.55 -8.32 -20.28
N GLU A 259 -13.92 -9.58 -20.57
CA GLU A 259 -14.11 -10.09 -21.94
C GLU A 259 -14.95 -9.15 -22.83
N GLY A 260 -15.88 -8.37 -22.25
CA GLY A 260 -16.71 -7.40 -22.99
C GLY A 260 -15.90 -6.23 -23.53
N VAL A 261 -14.92 -5.74 -22.77
CA VAL A 261 -14.00 -4.68 -23.19
C VAL A 261 -12.91 -5.26 -24.09
N GLN A 262 -12.34 -6.42 -23.74
CA GLN A 262 -11.38 -7.15 -24.57
C GLN A 262 -11.95 -7.41 -25.99
N ARG A 263 -13.18 -7.91 -26.10
CA ARG A 263 -13.85 -8.13 -27.39
C ARG A 263 -14.10 -6.84 -28.19
N ARG A 264 -14.30 -5.68 -27.55
CA ARG A 264 -14.38 -4.39 -28.27
C ARG A 264 -13.01 -3.95 -28.79
N ILE A 265 -11.96 -4.09 -28.00
CA ILE A 265 -10.60 -3.67 -28.38
C ILE A 265 -10.01 -4.58 -29.46
N GLN A 266 -10.18 -5.90 -29.34
CA GLN A 266 -9.80 -6.88 -30.37
C GLN A 266 -10.52 -6.59 -31.71
N ARG A 267 -11.81 -6.22 -31.67
CA ARG A 267 -12.55 -5.80 -32.88
C ARG A 267 -12.02 -4.52 -33.52
N LEU A 268 -11.42 -3.61 -32.75
CA LEU A 268 -10.87 -2.34 -33.25
C LEU A 268 -9.49 -2.49 -33.92
N LYS A 269 -8.88 -3.69 -33.90
CA LYS A 269 -7.57 -4.01 -34.50
C LYS A 269 -6.52 -2.93 -34.26
N ILE A 270 -6.38 -2.47 -33.02
CA ILE A 270 -5.44 -1.41 -32.66
C ILE A 270 -4.08 -2.05 -32.39
N PRO A 271 -3.03 -1.77 -33.18
CA PRO A 271 -1.67 -2.12 -32.81
C PRO A 271 -1.18 -1.11 -31.76
N CYS A 272 -1.68 -1.26 -30.53
CA CYS A 272 -0.88 -0.85 -29.38
C CYS A 272 0.35 -1.77 -29.40
N GLY A 273 1.56 -1.20 -29.31
CA GLY A 273 2.74 -2.00 -29.02
C GLY A 273 2.57 -2.60 -27.63
N LEU A 274 2.34 -3.92 -27.58
CA LEU A 274 2.19 -4.74 -26.38
C LEU A 274 3.48 -5.53 -26.18
#